data_AF-A0A318T5D2-F1
#
_entry.id   AF-A0A318T5D2-F1
#
_cell.length_a   1.000
_cell.length_b   1.000
_cell.length_c   1.000
_cell.angle_alpha   90.00
_cell.angle_beta   90.00
_cell.angle_gamma   90.00
#
_symmetry.space_group_name_H-M   'P 1'
#
loop_
_entity.id
_entity.type
_entity.pdbx_description
1 polymer ?
#
loop_
_entity_poly.entity_id
_entity_poly.type
_entity_poly.pdbx_seq_one_letter_code
_entity_poly.pdbx_strand_id
1 'polypeptide(L)' 'GLTPYEFICKIWKTEPEKFKRNPLQQIPGLNT' A
#
# COMPACT_ATOMS: atom_id res chain seq x y z
N GLY A 1 8.06 -6.20 -19.48
CA GLY A 1 7.76 -5.08 -18.57
C GLY A 1 6.94 -5.64 -17.43
N LEU A 2 7.32 -5.38 -16.18
CA LEU A 2 6.52 -5.78 -15.02
C LEU A 2 5.19 -5.04 -15.12
N THR A 3 4.12 -5.79 -15.35
CA THR A 3 2.78 -5.22 -15.31
C THR A 3 2.56 -4.66 -13.91
N PRO A 4 1.80 -3.56 -13.75
CA PRO A 4 1.54 -2.97 -12.44
C PRO A 4 1.04 -4.00 -11.41
N TYR A 5 0.31 -5.01 -11.89
CA TYR A 5 -0.17 -6.13 -11.11
C TYR A 5 0.95 -6.98 -10.48
N GLU A 6 1.97 -7.36 -11.25
CA GLU A 6 3.09 -8.16 -10.76
C GLU A 6 3.90 -7.41 -9.69
N PHE A 7 4.05 -6.09 -9.86
CA PHE A 7 4.71 -5.24 -8.88
C PHE A 7 3.91 -5.19 -7.57
N ILE A 8 2.60 -4.97 -7.65
CA ILE A 8 1.72 -4.96 -6.47
C ILE A 8 1.73 -6.32 -5.77
N CYS A 9 1.62 -7.42 -6.52
CA CYS A 9 1.62 -8.79 -5.98
C CYS A 9 2.95 -9.11 -5.27
N LYS A 10 4.08 -8.63 -5.81
CA LYS A 10 5.40 -8.77 -5.17
C LYS A 10 5.47 -7.98 -3.87
N ILE A 11 5.05 -6.71 -3.85
CA ILE A 11 5.08 -5.89 -2.61
C ILE A 11 4.12 -6.47 -1.56
N TRP A 12 2.94 -6.95 -1.96
CA TRP A 12 2.02 -7.63 -1.04
C TRP A 12 2.66 -8.86 -0.36
N LYS A 13 3.48 -9.62 -1.07
CA LYS A 13 4.17 -10.79 -0.53
C LYS A 13 5.39 -10.44 0.31
N THR A 14 6.18 -9.44 -0.11
CA THR A 14 7.42 -9.07 0.57
C THR A 14 7.18 -8.17 1.77
N GLU A 15 6.19 -7.27 1.71
CA GLU A 15 5.95 -6.22 2.71
C GLU A 15 4.44 -5.98 2.93
N PRO A 16 3.68 -6.97 3.42
CA PRO A 16 2.24 -6.84 3.64
C PRO A 16 1.88 -5.76 4.66
N GLU A 17 2.78 -5.46 5.58
CA GLU A 17 2.62 -4.42 6.62
C GLU A 17 2.46 -3.01 6.06
N LYS A 18 2.97 -2.72 4.87
CA LYS A 18 2.80 -1.42 4.19
C LYS A 18 1.35 -1.16 3.77
N PHE A 19 0.57 -2.23 3.60
CA PHE A 19 -0.86 -2.16 3.29
C PHE A 19 -1.73 -2.25 4.54
N LYS A 20 -1.15 -2.55 5.70
CA LYS A 20 -1.87 -2.52 6.97
C LYS A 20 -2.20 -1.06 7.27
N ARG A 21 -3.47 -0.78 7.62
CA ARG A 21 -3.95 0.58 7.93
C ARG A 21 -3.23 1.12 9.17
N ASN A 22 -2.10 1.78 8.96
CA ASN A 22 -1.35 2.47 9.99
C ASN A 22 -1.88 3.90 10.10
N PRO A 23 -2.35 4.34 11.28
CA PRO A 23 -2.77 5.73 11.52
C PRO A 23 -1.69 6.76 11.13
N LEU A 24 -0.41 6.40 11.23
CA LEU A 24 0.73 7.27 10.89
C LEU A 24 0.94 7.42 9.38
N GLN A 25 0.48 6.45 8.58
CA GLN A 25 0.53 6.48 7.11
C GLN A 25 -0.77 7.01 6.51
N GLN A 26 -1.81 7.21 7.33
CA GLN A 26 -2.97 7.96 6.92
C GLN A 26 -2.57 9.42 6.86
N ILE A 27 -2.62 10.00 5.66
CA ILE A 27 -2.80 11.44 5.56
C ILE A 27 -4.27 11.63 5.95
N PRO A 28 -4.61 12.28 7.07
CA PRO A 28 -5.99 12.65 7.31
C PRO A 28 -6.35 13.63 6.19
N GLY A 29 -6.97 13.10 5.13
CA GLY A 29 -7.60 13.92 4.12
C GLY A 29 -8.61 14.82 4.82
N LEU A 30 -8.83 16.01 4.27
CA LEU A 30 -9.88 16.90 4.72
C LEU A 30 -11.21 16.13 4.55
N ASN A 31 -11.73 15.57 5.65
CA ASN A 31 -13.08 15.03 5.68
C ASN A 31 -14.02 16.24 5.63
N THR A 32 -14.28 16.75 4.42
CA THR A 32 -15.40 17.64 4.13
C THR A 32 -16.43 16.84 3.36
#